data_AF-A0AAU7Z937-F1
#
_entry.id   AF-A0AAU7Z937-F1
#
_cell.length_a   1.000
_cell.length_b   1.000
_cell.length_c   1.000
_cell.angle_alpha   90.00
_cell.angle_beta   90.00
_cell.angle_gamma   90.00
#
_symmetry.space_group_name_H-M   'P 1'
#
loop_
_entity.id
_entity.type
_entity.pdbx_description
1 polymer ?
#
loop_
_entity_poly.entity_id
_entity_poly.type
_entity_poly.pdbx_seq_one_letter_code
_entity_poly.pdbx_strand_id
1 'polypeptide(L)'
;MPTQIEDDKGQASISLGDFEQNGEESKEQNATKEQKAPFDPAKHRRNIILGVVVVAILLIGSIVWWLYSGTYESTDDAQVDGHLNPIAARVDGTIRAVYIEDNQTVHAGQPLLDLDTKDAEVSVAQAQADYDQALEQRSAETPNLPIQQVSNETDVVNADSEVVNAEAALAGAQHDYDSDVAKLHQAEATNEKAQSDLRRYKQLVEKRELAQSDYDQYLASAKSDAANVDASAAAAASQGKLIDQRRAQLKEQEAKRTQTLRNAPRQVAIKNADNRMREASLESYGAKLEQAKLNLTYCHVVAPVDGIVLQRSAEVGGRITGGQQLLMIAQIDHPWIVANFKETQLHKMHPGQRVDIKVDALSKSFIGEVEAMAATTGDRASTLPAENATGNYVKVIQRLPVRIRFKDGQDGLDELRAGMSVEPKVHIE
;
A
#
# COMPACT_ATOMS: atom_id res chain seq x y z
N MET A 1 41.86 65.89 32.67
CA MET A 1 41.85 66.85 33.80
C MET A 1 41.32 66.11 35.03
N PRO A 2 41.92 66.28 36.23
CA PRO A 2 41.49 65.63 37.47
C PRO A 2 40.80 66.60 38.45
N THR A 3 40.13 66.05 39.46
CA THR A 3 39.88 66.59 40.82
C THR A 3 39.20 65.44 41.60
N GLN A 4 39.79 64.84 42.64
CA GLN A 4 40.08 65.33 44.00
C GLN A 4 38.78 65.52 44.83
N ILE A 5 38.54 64.76 45.91
CA ILE A 5 39.24 64.53 47.21
C ILE A 5 38.69 65.46 48.29
N GLU A 6 38.09 64.86 49.33
CA GLU A 6 38.30 65.08 50.78
C GLU A 6 37.49 63.97 51.48
N ASP A 7 38.01 63.02 52.29
CA ASP A 7 38.88 63.06 53.49
C ASP A 7 38.26 63.81 54.68
N ASP A 8 37.91 63.06 55.74
CA ASP A 8 38.29 63.41 57.12
C ASP A 8 38.47 62.12 57.97
N LYS A 9 39.22 62.21 59.08
CA LYS A 9 39.63 61.09 59.94
C LYS A 9 39.74 61.50 61.42
N GLY A 10 39.08 60.74 62.31
CA GLY A 10 39.38 60.68 63.75
C GLY A 10 38.70 59.46 64.36
N GLN A 11 39.34 58.42 64.91
CA GLN A 11 40.52 58.27 65.80
C GLN A 11 40.26 58.55 67.29
N ALA A 12 41.02 57.83 68.13
CA ALA A 12 40.91 57.64 69.60
C ALA A 12 39.64 56.86 70.04
N SER A 13 39.66 55.66 70.65
CA SER A 13 40.63 54.83 71.44
C SER A 13 40.53 54.97 72.98
N ILE A 14 40.94 53.89 73.70
CA ILE A 14 41.06 53.77 75.18
C ILE A 14 39.70 53.62 75.91
N SER A 15 39.53 52.90 77.04
CA SER A 15 40.12 51.64 77.58
C SER A 15 39.31 51.17 78.81
N LEU A 16 39.60 49.97 79.31
CA LEU A 16 39.09 49.26 80.51
C LEU A 16 38.56 50.11 81.69
N GLY A 17 37.57 49.56 82.41
CA GLY A 17 37.77 49.23 83.83
C GLY A 17 36.87 49.87 84.89
N ASP A 18 35.80 49.14 85.25
CA ASP A 18 35.32 48.82 86.62
C ASP A 18 35.05 49.88 87.72
N PHE A 19 34.28 49.38 88.70
CA PHE A 19 34.00 49.84 90.06
C PHE A 19 32.80 50.75 90.39
N GLU A 20 32.13 50.27 91.44
CA GLU A 20 30.92 50.69 92.12
C GLU A 20 31.08 52.02 92.87
N GLN A 21 29.97 52.69 93.21
CA GLN A 21 29.52 52.80 94.62
C GLN A 21 28.16 53.52 94.81
N ASN A 22 27.39 53.04 95.79
CA ASN A 22 26.46 53.73 96.73
C ASN A 22 25.36 54.68 96.20
N GLY A 23 24.16 54.75 96.80
CA GLY A 23 23.56 53.98 97.91
C GLY A 23 22.43 54.75 98.63
N GLU A 24 21.40 54.03 99.15
CA GLU A 24 20.28 54.53 100.01
C GLU A 24 19.37 55.62 99.37
N GLU A 25 18.20 56.06 99.85
CA GLU A 25 17.09 55.64 100.77
C GLU A 25 15.86 56.50 100.29
N SER A 26 14.55 56.20 100.37
CA SER A 26 13.74 55.00 100.73
C SER A 26 12.25 55.30 100.38
N LYS A 27 11.13 54.86 100.99
CA LYS A 27 10.81 54.13 102.25
C LYS A 27 9.40 53.48 102.19
N GLU A 28 8.86 53.22 103.38
CA GLU A 28 7.50 52.87 103.81
C GLU A 28 6.30 53.45 103.03
N GLN A 29 5.09 52.88 103.09
CA GLN A 29 4.60 51.51 103.35
C GLN A 29 3.06 51.58 103.33
N ASN A 30 2.36 50.62 102.74
CA ASN A 30 1.09 50.11 103.26
C ASN A 30 0.69 48.80 102.57
N ALA A 31 -0.13 47.98 103.23
CA ALA A 31 -0.34 46.59 102.83
C ALA A 31 -1.82 46.21 102.70
N THR A 32 -2.10 45.25 101.82
CA THR A 32 -3.30 44.39 101.89
C THR A 32 -2.90 43.00 101.37
N LYS A 33 -3.37 41.94 102.04
CA LYS A 33 -3.15 40.55 101.64
C LYS A 33 -4.39 40.02 100.93
N GLU A 34 -4.19 39.28 99.85
CA GLU A 34 -5.25 38.45 99.25
C GLU A 34 -4.89 36.96 99.34
N GLN A 35 -5.90 36.11 99.48
CA GLN A 35 -5.74 34.70 99.85
C GLN A 35 -5.78 33.77 98.62
N LYS A 36 -4.94 32.73 98.62
CA LYS A 36 -5.10 31.61 97.67
C LYS A 36 -6.30 30.74 98.05
N ALA A 37 -7.17 30.48 97.08
CA ALA A 37 -8.36 29.63 97.25
C ALA A 37 -7.99 28.14 97.52
N PRO A 38 -8.86 27.37 98.19
CA PRO A 38 -8.57 25.99 98.59
C PRO A 38 -8.58 24.99 97.42
N PHE A 39 -7.91 23.85 97.64
CA PHE A 39 -7.65 22.83 96.63
C PHE A 39 -8.82 21.82 96.52
N ASP A 40 -9.65 21.94 95.47
CA ASP A 40 -10.74 20.98 95.19
C ASP A 40 -10.25 19.82 94.28
N PRO A 41 -10.18 18.57 94.80
CA PRO A 41 -9.67 17.43 94.05
C PRO A 41 -10.61 16.94 92.93
N ALA A 42 -11.90 17.27 92.97
CA ALA A 42 -12.86 16.80 91.95
C ALA A 42 -12.67 17.56 90.63
N LYS A 43 -12.53 18.89 90.70
CA LYS A 43 -12.38 19.75 89.53
C LYS A 43 -11.03 19.55 88.83
N HIS A 44 -9.96 19.34 89.59
CA HIS A 44 -8.62 19.10 89.04
C HIS A 44 -8.52 17.76 88.29
N ARG A 45 -9.11 16.68 88.83
CA ARG A 45 -9.21 15.38 88.15
C ARG A 45 -9.90 15.47 86.79
N ARG A 46 -11.01 16.21 86.69
CA ARG A 46 -11.73 16.40 85.41
C ARG A 46 -10.85 17.10 84.36
N ASN A 47 -10.09 18.12 84.75
CA ASN A 47 -9.22 18.84 83.84
C ASN A 47 -8.00 17.99 83.40
N ILE A 48 -7.46 17.15 84.29
CA ILE A 48 -6.41 16.17 83.93
C ILE A 48 -6.95 15.15 82.93
N ILE A 49 -8.15 14.59 83.15
CA ILE A 49 -8.81 13.67 82.21
C ILE A 49 -9.01 14.35 80.86
N LEU A 50 -9.48 15.60 80.83
CA LEU A 50 -9.65 16.35 79.58
C LEU A 50 -8.32 16.56 78.84
N GLY A 51 -7.24 16.89 79.55
CA GLY A 51 -5.89 17.02 78.98
C GLY A 51 -5.36 15.70 78.42
N VAL A 52 -5.54 14.58 79.13
CA VAL A 52 -5.18 13.25 78.65
C VAL A 52 -6.00 12.86 77.42
N VAL A 53 -7.29 13.20 77.36
CA VAL A 53 -8.13 12.98 76.17
C VAL A 53 -7.64 13.80 74.97
N VAL A 54 -7.28 15.08 75.15
CA VAL A 54 -6.72 15.91 74.07
C VAL A 54 -5.38 15.37 73.58
N VAL A 55 -4.48 14.97 74.49
CA VAL A 55 -3.20 14.34 74.11
C VAL A 55 -3.42 12.99 73.42
N ALA A 56 -4.39 12.19 73.86
CA ALA A 56 -4.75 10.94 73.19
C ALA A 56 -5.32 11.19 71.78
N ILE A 57 -6.17 12.20 71.58
CA ILE A 57 -6.68 12.59 70.25
C ILE A 57 -5.55 13.07 69.34
N LEU A 58 -4.60 13.86 69.85
CA LEU A 58 -3.43 14.30 69.08
C LEU A 58 -2.49 13.13 68.73
N LEU A 59 -2.27 12.18 69.66
CA LEU A 59 -1.49 10.96 69.38
C LEU A 59 -2.20 10.06 68.36
N ILE A 60 -3.50 9.81 68.50
CA ILE A 60 -4.30 9.03 67.55
C ILE A 60 -4.28 9.72 66.17
N GLY A 61 -4.48 11.04 66.11
CA GLY A 61 -4.37 11.82 64.88
C GLY A 61 -2.98 11.73 64.23
N SER A 62 -1.92 11.82 65.03
CA SER A 62 -0.53 11.68 64.55
C SER A 62 -0.22 10.25 64.08
N ILE A 63 -0.77 9.22 64.72
CA ILE A 63 -0.59 7.81 64.33
C ILE A 63 -1.38 7.51 63.05
N VAL A 64 -2.62 7.98 62.94
CA VAL A 64 -3.45 7.83 61.73
C VAL A 64 -2.83 8.60 60.55
N TRP A 65 -2.33 9.82 60.77
CA TRP A 65 -1.61 10.58 59.75
C TRP A 65 -0.31 9.90 59.32
N TRP A 66 0.48 9.40 60.27
CA TRP A 66 1.71 8.66 59.98
C TRP A 66 1.44 7.40 59.15
N LEU A 67 0.45 6.58 59.54
CA LEU A 67 0.02 5.40 58.79
C LEU A 67 -0.44 5.77 57.38
N TYR A 68 -1.29 6.79 57.24
CA TYR A 68 -1.79 7.27 55.94
C TYR A 68 -0.69 7.87 55.05
N SER A 69 0.32 8.51 55.63
CA SER A 69 1.46 9.08 54.90
C SER A 69 2.43 8.04 54.33
N GLY A 70 2.31 6.76 54.74
CA GLY A 70 3.15 5.66 54.27
C GLY A 70 2.48 4.70 53.27
N THR A 71 1.19 4.90 52.95
CA THR A 71 0.42 4.02 52.04
C THR A 71 0.33 4.51 50.61
N TYR A 72 0.94 5.66 50.28
CA TYR A 72 1.02 6.14 48.89
C TYR A 72 2.37 6.80 48.61
N GLU A 73 2.83 6.68 47.37
CA GLU A 73 3.94 7.45 46.82
C GLU A 73 3.40 8.51 45.86
N SER A 74 3.91 9.73 45.96
CA SER A 74 3.51 10.85 45.10
C SER A 74 4.71 11.52 44.44
N THR A 75 4.48 12.07 43.24
CA THR A 75 5.45 12.91 42.54
C THR A 75 4.83 14.25 42.14
N ASP A 76 5.69 15.26 42.13
CA ASP A 76 5.51 16.62 41.63
C ASP A 76 5.84 16.73 40.13
N ASP A 77 6.59 15.77 39.62
CA ASP A 77 7.08 15.68 38.25
C ASP A 77 6.20 14.71 37.47
N ALA A 78 5.01 15.17 37.08
CA ALA A 78 4.07 14.41 36.27
C ALA A 78 3.18 15.31 35.41
N GLN A 79 2.87 14.84 34.20
CA GLN A 79 2.06 15.57 33.22
C GLN A 79 1.10 14.64 32.47
N VAL A 80 -0.05 15.17 32.06
CA VAL A 80 -0.93 14.54 31.08
C VAL A 80 -0.23 14.54 29.71
N ASP A 81 -0.36 13.45 28.99
CA ASP A 81 0.23 13.19 27.67
C ASP A 81 -0.80 12.43 26.81
N GLY A 82 -0.66 12.46 25.48
CA GLY A 82 -1.72 12.02 24.57
C GLY A 82 -1.25 11.82 23.12
N HIS A 83 -2.09 11.16 22.32
CA HIS A 83 -1.74 10.85 20.93
C HIS A 83 -1.76 12.10 20.04
N LEU A 84 -0.58 12.42 19.47
CA LEU A 84 -0.38 13.54 18.56
C LEU A 84 -0.31 13.06 17.11
N ASN A 85 -1.30 13.45 16.31
CA ASN A 85 -1.43 13.05 14.91
C ASN A 85 -1.02 14.22 13.99
N PRO A 86 0.17 14.17 13.35
CA PRO A 86 0.57 15.15 12.35
C PRO A 86 -0.23 14.94 11.05
N ILE A 87 -0.94 15.97 10.60
CA ILE A 87 -1.70 15.93 9.34
C ILE A 87 -0.85 16.56 8.25
N ALA A 88 -0.57 15.80 7.19
CA ALA A 88 0.30 16.20 6.08
C ALA A 88 -0.42 16.16 4.73
N ALA A 89 0.02 17.00 3.80
CA ALA A 89 -0.45 16.99 2.42
C ALA A 89 -0.10 15.66 1.72
N ARG A 90 -1.03 15.12 0.91
CA ARG A 90 -0.76 13.94 0.06
C ARG A 90 -0.42 14.32 -1.38
N VAL A 91 -0.75 15.54 -1.81
CA VAL A 91 -0.51 16.07 -3.15
C VAL A 91 0.08 17.47 -3.06
N ASP A 92 0.82 17.89 -4.08
CA ASP A 92 1.27 19.28 -4.23
C ASP A 92 0.09 20.18 -4.57
N GLY A 93 0.13 21.44 -4.13
CA GLY A 93 -0.95 22.39 -4.42
C GLY A 93 -0.79 23.75 -3.76
N THR A 94 -1.75 24.64 -3.98
CA THR A 94 -1.87 25.92 -3.29
C THR A 94 -3.09 25.88 -2.38
N ILE A 95 -2.96 26.32 -1.12
CA ILE A 95 -4.06 26.33 -0.15
C ILE A 95 -5.08 27.39 -0.56
N ARG A 96 -6.30 26.95 -0.89
CA ARG A 96 -7.40 27.81 -1.33
C ARG A 96 -8.23 28.33 -0.15
N ALA A 97 -8.49 27.48 0.84
CA ALA A 97 -9.26 27.81 2.03
C ALA A 97 -8.76 27.02 3.24
N VAL A 98 -8.89 27.61 4.43
CA VAL A 98 -8.68 26.95 5.73
C VAL A 98 -9.96 27.15 6.53
N TYR A 99 -10.45 26.09 7.15
CA TYR A 99 -11.74 26.05 7.85
C TYR A 99 -11.62 25.97 9.37
N ILE A 100 -10.39 25.87 9.89
CA ILE A 100 -10.11 25.71 11.32
C ILE A 100 -9.11 26.74 11.86
N GLU A 101 -9.22 27.00 13.16
CA GLU A 101 -8.32 27.86 13.94
C GLU A 101 -7.52 27.03 14.97
N ASP A 102 -6.44 27.62 15.49
CA ASP A 102 -5.59 26.98 16.49
C ASP A 102 -6.33 26.85 17.85
N ASN A 103 -6.18 25.71 18.52
CA ASN A 103 -6.93 25.29 19.72
C ASN A 103 -8.43 24.96 19.48
N GLN A 104 -8.89 24.88 18.23
CA GLN A 104 -10.25 24.47 17.91
C GLN A 104 -10.44 22.94 17.99
N THR A 105 -11.56 22.49 18.55
CA THR A 105 -11.99 21.09 18.51
C THR A 105 -12.51 20.72 17.12
N VAL A 106 -12.11 19.53 16.63
CA VAL A 106 -12.48 18.99 15.32
C VAL A 106 -12.96 17.55 15.44
N HIS A 107 -13.90 17.16 14.57
CA HIS A 107 -14.45 15.80 14.51
C HIS A 107 -13.89 14.97 13.37
N ALA A 108 -13.90 13.64 13.51
CA ALA A 108 -13.49 12.74 12.44
C ALA A 108 -14.33 12.98 11.16
N GLY A 109 -13.67 13.17 10.02
CA GLY A 109 -14.28 13.52 8.73
C GLY A 109 -14.56 15.01 8.51
N GLN A 110 -14.36 15.89 9.50
CA GLN A 110 -14.53 17.33 9.35
C GLN A 110 -13.47 17.93 8.39
N PRO A 111 -13.85 18.80 7.44
CA PRO A 111 -12.89 19.49 6.57
C PRO A 111 -12.03 20.48 7.38
N LEU A 112 -10.72 20.46 7.12
CA LEU A 112 -9.72 21.29 7.78
C LEU A 112 -9.22 22.39 6.84
N LEU A 113 -8.90 22.02 5.60
CA LEU A 113 -8.49 22.94 4.54
C LEU A 113 -8.72 22.32 3.15
N ASP A 114 -8.90 23.19 2.16
CA ASP A 114 -8.98 22.82 0.74
C ASP A 114 -7.79 23.40 -0.02
N LEU A 115 -7.19 22.57 -0.87
CA LEU A 115 -6.26 22.99 -1.91
C LEU A 115 -7.03 23.44 -3.16
N ASP A 116 -6.37 24.18 -4.05
CA ASP A 116 -6.94 24.49 -5.37
C ASP A 116 -7.08 23.20 -6.20
N THR A 117 -8.31 22.88 -6.57
CA THR A 117 -8.68 21.69 -7.34
C THR A 117 -8.39 21.84 -8.84
N LYS A 118 -8.12 23.05 -9.35
CA LYS A 118 -8.16 23.34 -10.79
C LYS A 118 -7.17 22.50 -11.61
N ASP A 119 -5.95 22.32 -11.11
CA ASP A 119 -4.92 21.50 -11.77
C ASP A 119 -5.28 20.00 -11.73
N ALA A 120 -5.87 19.53 -10.62
CA ALA A 120 -6.31 18.15 -10.46
C ALA A 120 -7.55 17.82 -11.32
N GLU A 121 -8.50 18.75 -11.45
CA GLU A 121 -9.64 18.65 -12.38
C GLU A 121 -9.17 18.52 -13.84
N VAL A 122 -8.17 19.31 -14.25
CA VAL A 122 -7.57 19.22 -15.59
C VAL A 122 -6.83 17.89 -15.77
N SER A 123 -6.12 17.41 -14.74
CA SER A 123 -5.48 16.08 -14.77
C SER A 123 -6.49 14.93 -14.92
N VAL A 124 -7.62 14.99 -14.21
CA VAL A 124 -8.73 14.03 -14.36
C VAL A 124 -9.35 14.11 -15.76
N ALA A 125 -9.57 15.31 -16.29
CA ALA A 125 -10.12 15.49 -17.63
C ALA A 125 -9.20 14.94 -18.73
N GLN A 126 -7.88 15.16 -18.61
CA GLN A 126 -6.89 14.58 -19.53
C GLN A 126 -6.86 13.05 -19.42
N ALA A 127 -6.80 12.50 -18.20
CA ALA A 127 -6.78 11.05 -18.00
C ALA A 127 -8.07 10.36 -18.46
N GLN A 128 -9.22 11.07 -18.42
CA GLN A 128 -10.48 10.59 -18.98
C GLN A 128 -10.42 10.57 -20.51
N ALA A 129 -9.93 11.64 -21.14
CA ALA A 129 -9.75 11.69 -22.60
C ALA A 129 -8.78 10.61 -23.10
N ASP A 130 -7.67 10.36 -22.39
CA ASP A 130 -6.73 9.29 -22.69
C ASP A 130 -7.39 7.90 -22.57
N TYR A 131 -8.22 7.68 -21.55
CA TYR A 131 -8.98 6.44 -21.35
C TYR A 131 -10.02 6.23 -22.46
N ASP A 132 -10.79 7.26 -22.79
CA ASP A 132 -11.80 7.22 -23.85
C ASP A 132 -11.12 6.95 -25.22
N GLN A 133 -9.97 7.57 -25.49
CA GLN A 133 -9.17 7.29 -26.68
C GLN A 133 -8.65 5.84 -26.74
N ALA A 134 -8.34 5.22 -25.60
CA ALA A 134 -7.97 3.81 -25.52
C ALA A 134 -9.18 2.86 -25.70
N LEU A 135 -10.36 3.27 -25.19
CA LEU A 135 -11.61 2.53 -25.33
C LEU A 135 -12.08 2.48 -26.79
N GLU A 136 -12.01 3.61 -27.50
CA GLU A 136 -12.32 3.67 -28.93
C GLU A 136 -11.32 2.87 -29.78
N GLN A 137 -10.03 2.87 -29.45
CA GLN A 137 -9.02 2.01 -30.11
C GLN A 137 -9.33 0.52 -29.96
N ARG A 138 -9.74 0.06 -28.76
CA ARG A 138 -10.16 -1.32 -28.52
C ARG A 138 -11.44 -1.64 -29.30
N SER A 139 -12.40 -0.71 -29.31
CA SER A 139 -13.69 -0.88 -30.00
C SER A 139 -13.53 -0.98 -31.52
N ALA A 140 -12.59 -0.22 -32.11
CA ALA A 140 -12.27 -0.26 -33.53
C ALA A 140 -11.57 -1.56 -33.99
N GLU A 141 -10.73 -2.17 -33.14
CA GLU A 141 -10.00 -3.41 -33.47
C GLU A 141 -10.78 -4.70 -33.09
N THR A 142 -11.76 -4.61 -32.20
CA THR A 142 -12.65 -5.74 -31.82
C THR A 142 -13.30 -6.45 -33.03
N PRO A 143 -13.95 -5.76 -34.01
CA PRO A 143 -14.57 -6.42 -35.17
C PRO A 143 -13.56 -7.07 -36.13
N ASN A 144 -12.28 -6.68 -36.10
CA ASN A 144 -11.28 -7.23 -37.01
C ASN A 144 -10.92 -8.69 -36.71
N LEU A 145 -11.18 -9.19 -35.49
CA LEU A 145 -10.95 -10.59 -35.12
C LEU A 145 -11.93 -11.56 -35.83
N PRO A 146 -13.27 -11.41 -35.71
CA PRO A 146 -14.22 -12.22 -36.47
C PRO A 146 -14.02 -12.12 -37.99
N ILE A 147 -13.72 -10.93 -38.51
CA ILE A 147 -13.45 -10.73 -39.95
C ILE A 147 -12.23 -11.54 -40.39
N GLN A 148 -11.13 -11.53 -39.62
CA GLN A 148 -9.94 -12.33 -39.92
C GLN A 148 -10.21 -13.84 -39.81
N GLN A 149 -11.07 -14.28 -38.87
CA GLN A 149 -11.46 -15.69 -38.74
C GLN A 149 -12.24 -16.16 -39.98
N VAL A 150 -13.27 -15.42 -40.39
CA VAL A 150 -14.09 -15.74 -41.57
C VAL A 150 -13.27 -15.65 -42.87
N SER A 151 -12.35 -14.68 -42.98
CA SER A 151 -11.42 -14.60 -44.12
C SER A 151 -10.52 -15.84 -44.19
N ASN A 152 -9.90 -16.24 -43.08
CA ASN A 152 -9.01 -17.40 -43.04
C ASN A 152 -9.77 -18.72 -43.29
N GLU A 153 -11.02 -18.84 -42.84
CA GLU A 153 -11.90 -19.97 -43.14
C GLU A 153 -12.24 -20.01 -44.64
N THR A 154 -12.55 -18.86 -45.24
CA THR A 154 -12.79 -18.71 -46.68
C THR A 154 -11.54 -19.10 -47.49
N ASP A 155 -10.35 -18.67 -47.07
CA ASP A 155 -9.07 -19.03 -47.71
C ASP A 155 -8.79 -20.54 -47.67
N VAL A 156 -9.15 -21.21 -46.56
CA VAL A 156 -9.06 -22.67 -46.44
C VAL A 156 -10.08 -23.36 -47.34
N VAL A 157 -11.35 -22.92 -47.35
CA VAL A 157 -12.39 -23.48 -48.25
C VAL A 157 -12.02 -23.31 -49.72
N ASN A 158 -11.41 -22.19 -50.10
CA ASN A 158 -10.89 -21.97 -51.44
C ASN A 158 -9.74 -22.93 -51.78
N ALA A 159 -8.77 -23.10 -50.88
CA ALA A 159 -7.62 -24.00 -51.10
C ALA A 159 -8.04 -25.48 -51.15
N ASP A 160 -9.02 -25.90 -50.33
CA ASP A 160 -9.62 -27.23 -50.37
C ASP A 160 -10.36 -27.44 -51.71
N SER A 161 -11.11 -26.43 -52.19
CA SER A 161 -11.78 -26.46 -53.49
C SER A 161 -10.79 -26.54 -54.66
N GLU A 162 -9.64 -25.86 -54.58
CA GLU A 162 -8.58 -25.96 -55.60
C GLU A 162 -7.95 -27.36 -55.66
N VAL A 163 -7.80 -28.05 -54.52
CA VAL A 163 -7.35 -29.46 -54.49
C VAL A 163 -8.39 -30.38 -55.11
N VAL A 164 -9.67 -30.29 -54.73
CA VAL A 164 -10.75 -31.13 -55.30
C VAL A 164 -10.86 -30.96 -56.82
N ASN A 165 -10.71 -29.74 -57.34
CA ASN A 165 -10.68 -29.49 -58.78
C ASN A 165 -9.45 -30.11 -59.48
N ALA A 166 -8.29 -30.14 -58.82
CA ALA A 166 -7.08 -30.78 -59.34
C ALA A 166 -7.17 -32.32 -59.31
N GLU A 167 -7.76 -32.89 -58.25
CA GLU A 167 -8.06 -34.33 -58.14
C GLU A 167 -9.02 -34.78 -59.26
N ALA A 168 -10.11 -34.03 -59.48
CA ALA A 168 -11.06 -34.32 -60.56
C ALA A 168 -10.41 -34.26 -61.95
N ALA A 169 -9.52 -33.28 -62.19
CA ALA A 169 -8.76 -33.16 -63.43
C ALA A 169 -7.72 -34.27 -63.64
N LEU A 170 -7.16 -34.82 -62.56
CA LEU A 170 -6.28 -35.99 -62.60
C LEU A 170 -7.07 -37.28 -62.87
N ALA A 171 -8.23 -37.46 -62.25
CA ALA A 171 -9.11 -38.60 -62.47
C ALA A 171 -9.63 -38.66 -63.92
N GLY A 172 -10.01 -37.51 -64.50
CA GLY A 172 -10.35 -37.40 -65.92
C GLY A 172 -9.21 -37.85 -66.84
N ALA A 173 -8.00 -37.32 -66.63
CA ALA A 173 -6.82 -37.69 -67.41
C ALA A 173 -6.44 -39.20 -67.28
N GLN A 174 -6.71 -39.81 -66.12
CA GLN A 174 -6.55 -41.25 -65.93
C GLN A 174 -7.56 -42.05 -66.76
N HIS A 175 -8.84 -41.66 -66.76
CA HIS A 175 -9.86 -42.31 -67.60
C HIS A 175 -9.60 -42.15 -69.11
N ASP A 176 -9.09 -40.99 -69.54
CA ASP A 176 -8.69 -40.78 -70.94
C ASP A 176 -7.54 -41.72 -71.34
N TYR A 177 -6.50 -41.82 -70.50
CA TYR A 177 -5.38 -42.76 -70.68
C TYR A 177 -5.84 -44.23 -70.70
N ASP A 178 -6.69 -44.65 -69.77
CA ASP A 178 -7.24 -46.01 -69.72
C ASP A 178 -8.01 -46.33 -71.02
N SER A 179 -8.70 -45.34 -71.60
CA SER A 179 -9.38 -45.47 -72.89
C SER A 179 -8.40 -45.58 -74.08
N ASP A 180 -7.28 -44.85 -74.06
CA ASP A 180 -6.25 -44.90 -75.11
C ASP A 180 -5.43 -46.21 -75.02
N VAL A 181 -5.21 -46.75 -73.82
CA VAL A 181 -4.66 -48.09 -73.61
C VAL A 181 -5.61 -49.19 -74.13
N ALA A 182 -6.92 -49.05 -73.93
CA ALA A 182 -7.90 -49.97 -74.52
C ALA A 182 -7.89 -49.94 -76.06
N LYS A 183 -7.74 -48.75 -76.67
CA LYS A 183 -7.57 -48.59 -78.13
C LYS A 183 -6.26 -49.20 -78.63
N LEU A 184 -5.17 -49.05 -77.88
CA LEU A 184 -3.89 -49.71 -78.17
C LEU A 184 -4.03 -51.23 -78.19
N HIS A 185 -4.65 -51.84 -77.17
CA HIS A 185 -4.88 -53.29 -77.15
C HIS A 185 -5.79 -53.77 -78.29
N GLN A 186 -6.77 -52.97 -78.71
CA GLN A 186 -7.55 -53.25 -79.92
C GLN A 186 -6.68 -53.23 -81.18
N ALA A 187 -5.81 -52.23 -81.33
CA ALA A 187 -4.88 -52.11 -82.45
C ALA A 187 -3.87 -53.27 -82.50
N GLU A 188 -3.30 -53.64 -81.35
CA GLU A 188 -2.38 -54.77 -81.18
C GLU A 188 -3.01 -56.08 -81.64
N ALA A 189 -4.24 -56.38 -81.21
CA ALA A 189 -4.97 -57.57 -81.62
C ALA A 189 -5.28 -57.59 -83.13
N THR A 190 -5.58 -56.44 -83.75
CA THR A 190 -5.77 -56.36 -85.21
C THR A 190 -4.45 -56.57 -85.98
N ASN A 191 -3.33 -56.02 -85.48
CA ASN A 191 -2.01 -56.20 -86.07
C ASN A 191 -1.51 -57.66 -85.94
N GLU A 192 -1.72 -58.32 -84.79
CA GLU A 192 -1.36 -59.74 -84.61
C GLU A 192 -2.12 -60.64 -85.61
N LYS A 193 -3.42 -60.36 -85.83
CA LYS A 193 -4.20 -61.03 -86.87
C LYS A 193 -3.63 -60.76 -88.26
N ALA A 194 -3.40 -59.50 -88.62
CA ALA A 194 -2.89 -59.12 -89.95
C ALA A 194 -1.53 -59.76 -90.25
N GLN A 195 -0.62 -59.82 -89.27
CA GLN A 195 0.65 -60.53 -89.39
C GLN A 195 0.48 -62.05 -89.49
N SER A 196 -0.52 -62.64 -88.82
CA SER A 196 -0.82 -64.07 -88.91
C SER A 196 -1.40 -64.44 -90.27
N ASP A 197 -2.27 -63.61 -90.83
CA ASP A 197 -2.76 -63.73 -92.20
C ASP A 197 -1.60 -63.57 -93.20
N LEU A 198 -0.73 -62.55 -93.05
CA LEU A 198 0.48 -62.36 -93.87
C LEU A 198 1.40 -63.61 -93.86
N ARG A 199 1.67 -64.18 -92.68
CA ARG A 199 2.45 -65.41 -92.51
C ARG A 199 1.83 -66.59 -93.28
N ARG A 200 0.50 -66.74 -93.23
CA ARG A 200 -0.22 -67.78 -93.99
C ARG A 200 -0.13 -67.53 -95.50
N TYR A 201 -0.40 -66.32 -95.97
CA TYR A 201 -0.41 -66.01 -97.40
C TYR A 201 0.98 -66.12 -98.05
N LYS A 202 2.06 -65.80 -97.33
CA LYS A 202 3.43 -66.02 -97.83
C LYS A 202 3.67 -67.49 -98.23
N GLN A 203 3.25 -68.43 -97.37
CA GLN A 203 3.41 -69.87 -97.62
C GLN A 203 2.58 -70.37 -98.81
N LEU A 204 1.41 -69.77 -99.07
CA LEU A 204 0.54 -70.12 -100.20
C LEU A 204 1.10 -69.58 -101.53
N VAL A 205 1.68 -68.38 -101.52
CA VAL A 205 2.35 -67.79 -102.70
C VAL A 205 3.65 -68.51 -103.04
N GLU A 206 4.43 -68.94 -102.04
CA GLU A 206 5.61 -69.80 -102.24
C GLU A 206 5.25 -71.14 -102.90
N LYS A 207 4.04 -71.68 -102.67
CA LYS A 207 3.47 -72.85 -103.35
C LYS A 207 2.84 -72.56 -104.73
N ARG A 208 2.74 -71.29 -105.14
CA ARG A 208 2.02 -70.80 -106.33
C ARG A 208 0.49 -71.03 -106.29
N GLU A 209 -0.09 -71.07 -105.09
CA GLU A 209 -1.53 -71.27 -104.88
C GLU A 209 -2.35 -69.95 -104.87
N LEU A 210 -1.69 -68.78 -104.82
CA LEU A 210 -2.30 -67.44 -104.89
C LEU A 210 -1.52 -66.47 -105.78
N ALA A 211 -2.18 -65.35 -106.16
CA ALA A 211 -1.57 -64.30 -106.97
C ALA A 211 -0.71 -63.35 -106.12
N GLN A 212 0.31 -62.75 -106.76
CA GLN A 212 1.25 -61.86 -106.10
C GLN A 212 0.61 -60.52 -105.68
N SER A 213 -0.42 -60.06 -106.40
CA SER A 213 -1.27 -58.91 -106.03
C SER A 213 -1.86 -59.04 -104.63
N ASP A 214 -2.28 -60.25 -104.28
CA ASP A 214 -3.03 -60.52 -103.06
C ASP A 214 -2.08 -60.46 -101.86
N TYR A 215 -0.85 -60.97 -102.05
CA TYR A 215 0.23 -60.81 -101.08
C TYR A 215 0.60 -59.35 -100.83
N ASP A 216 0.72 -58.55 -101.90
CA ASP A 216 1.04 -57.12 -101.78
C ASP A 216 -0.10 -56.35 -101.07
N GLN A 217 -1.37 -56.77 -101.23
CA GLN A 217 -2.50 -56.24 -100.47
C GLN A 217 -2.41 -56.59 -98.96
N TYR A 218 -2.12 -57.84 -98.59
CA TYR A 218 -1.93 -58.21 -97.18
C TYR A 218 -0.68 -57.57 -96.57
N LEU A 219 0.38 -57.37 -97.36
CA LEU A 219 1.58 -56.63 -96.96
C LEU A 219 1.29 -55.14 -96.71
N ALA A 220 0.40 -54.53 -97.50
CA ALA A 220 -0.06 -53.17 -97.29
C ALA A 220 -0.93 -53.06 -96.02
N SER A 221 -1.87 -54.00 -95.79
CA SER A 221 -2.65 -54.05 -94.55
C SER A 221 -1.75 -54.17 -93.33
N ALA A 222 -0.91 -55.20 -93.25
CA ALA A 222 -0.05 -55.42 -92.08
C ALA A 222 0.90 -54.25 -91.77
N LYS A 223 1.33 -53.47 -92.78
CA LYS A 223 2.07 -52.21 -92.58
C LYS A 223 1.19 -51.08 -92.03
N SER A 224 -0.04 -50.95 -92.53
CA SER A 224 -1.02 -49.99 -92.02
C SER A 224 -1.44 -50.31 -90.58
N ASP A 225 -1.67 -51.58 -90.28
CA ASP A 225 -2.06 -52.07 -88.95
C ASP A 225 -0.93 -51.90 -87.93
N ALA A 226 0.33 -52.11 -88.34
CA ALA A 226 1.51 -51.78 -87.51
C ALA A 226 1.64 -50.26 -87.25
N ALA A 227 1.50 -49.43 -88.28
CA ALA A 227 1.52 -47.97 -88.11
C ALA A 227 0.37 -47.45 -87.22
N ASN A 228 -0.78 -48.14 -87.21
CA ASN A 228 -1.90 -47.84 -86.33
C ASN A 228 -1.61 -48.22 -84.86
N VAL A 229 -0.84 -49.27 -84.60
CA VAL A 229 -0.31 -49.59 -83.25
C VAL A 229 0.66 -48.49 -82.81
N ASP A 230 1.63 -48.09 -83.65
CA ASP A 230 2.57 -47.01 -83.32
C ASP A 230 1.86 -45.69 -83.01
N ALA A 231 0.82 -45.33 -83.78
CA ALA A 231 -0.01 -44.15 -83.54
C ALA A 231 -0.81 -44.25 -82.21
N SER A 232 -1.39 -45.42 -81.91
CA SER A 232 -2.13 -45.65 -80.67
C SER A 232 -1.20 -45.63 -79.44
N ALA A 233 0.00 -46.19 -79.55
CA ALA A 233 1.01 -46.16 -78.51
C ALA A 233 1.52 -44.73 -78.26
N ALA A 234 1.70 -43.93 -79.32
CA ALA A 234 2.06 -42.51 -79.20
C ALA A 234 0.95 -41.69 -78.52
N ALA A 235 -0.34 -41.99 -78.79
CA ALA A 235 -1.47 -41.36 -78.11
C ALA A 235 -1.47 -41.67 -76.60
N ALA A 236 -1.45 -42.96 -76.21
CA ALA A 236 -1.41 -43.35 -74.80
C ALA A 236 -0.17 -42.80 -74.07
N ALA A 237 1.00 -42.80 -74.71
CA ALA A 237 2.22 -42.20 -74.16
C ALA A 237 2.16 -40.66 -74.02
N SER A 238 1.29 -39.98 -74.78
CA SER A 238 1.03 -38.55 -74.61
C SER A 238 0.14 -38.27 -73.39
N GLN A 239 -0.91 -39.08 -73.17
CA GLN A 239 -1.76 -38.98 -71.98
C GLN A 239 -1.00 -39.30 -70.69
N GLY A 240 -0.06 -40.25 -70.72
CA GLY A 240 0.82 -40.53 -69.57
C GLY A 240 1.60 -39.29 -69.10
N LYS A 241 2.07 -38.45 -70.03
CA LYS A 241 2.73 -37.17 -69.71
C LYS A 241 1.74 -36.14 -69.15
N LEU A 242 0.49 -36.14 -69.61
CA LEU A 242 -0.57 -35.29 -69.07
C LEU A 242 -0.93 -35.69 -67.63
N ILE A 243 -0.98 -36.99 -67.32
CA ILE A 243 -1.16 -37.50 -65.95
C ILE A 243 -0.04 -37.01 -65.03
N ASP A 244 1.23 -37.08 -65.44
CA ASP A 244 2.34 -36.56 -64.63
C ASP A 244 2.27 -35.03 -64.44
N GLN A 245 1.82 -34.27 -65.45
CA GLN A 245 1.55 -32.84 -65.31
C GLN A 245 0.41 -32.55 -64.31
N ARG A 246 -0.70 -33.31 -64.38
CA ARG A 246 -1.83 -33.19 -63.43
C ARG A 246 -1.43 -33.60 -62.01
N ARG A 247 -0.61 -34.64 -61.86
CA ARG A 247 -0.06 -35.09 -60.57
C ARG A 247 0.88 -34.03 -59.96
N ALA A 248 1.70 -33.37 -60.78
CA ALA A 248 2.51 -32.24 -60.33
C ALA A 248 1.64 -31.03 -59.91
N GLN A 249 0.60 -30.71 -60.69
CA GLN A 249 -0.35 -29.65 -60.38
C GLN A 249 -1.10 -29.90 -59.06
N LEU A 250 -1.62 -31.12 -58.84
CA LEU A 250 -2.27 -31.51 -57.58
C LEU A 250 -1.35 -31.28 -56.38
N LYS A 251 -0.09 -31.75 -56.46
CA LYS A 251 0.90 -31.60 -55.40
C LYS A 251 1.25 -30.13 -55.10
N GLU A 252 1.14 -29.23 -56.07
CA GLU A 252 1.27 -27.79 -55.86
C GLU A 252 0.10 -27.24 -55.01
N GLN A 253 -1.13 -27.67 -55.31
CA GLN A 253 -2.32 -27.25 -54.56
C GLN A 253 -2.34 -27.83 -53.13
N GLU A 254 -1.93 -29.09 -52.95
CA GLU A 254 -1.72 -29.70 -51.61
C GLU A 254 -0.73 -28.88 -50.76
N ALA A 255 0.35 -28.39 -51.37
CA ALA A 255 1.35 -27.57 -50.70
C ALA A 255 0.80 -26.18 -50.31
N LYS A 256 0.06 -25.51 -51.21
CA LYS A 256 -0.63 -24.23 -50.91
C LYS A 256 -1.65 -24.40 -49.79
N ARG A 257 -2.51 -25.42 -49.87
CA ARG A 257 -3.47 -25.79 -48.82
C ARG A 257 -2.79 -25.97 -47.46
N THR A 258 -1.70 -26.74 -47.44
CA THR A 258 -0.89 -26.98 -46.22
C THR A 258 -0.27 -25.68 -45.67
N GLN A 259 0.15 -24.76 -46.54
CA GLN A 259 0.65 -23.44 -46.14
C GLN A 259 -0.47 -22.55 -45.56
N THR A 260 -1.65 -22.52 -46.18
CA THR A 260 -2.83 -21.78 -45.69
C THR A 260 -3.25 -22.29 -44.31
N LEU A 261 -3.41 -23.61 -44.15
CA LEU A 261 -3.74 -24.24 -42.87
C LEU A 261 -2.72 -23.95 -41.74
N ARG A 262 -1.43 -23.80 -42.08
CA ARG A 262 -0.38 -23.41 -41.11
C ARG A 262 -0.37 -21.92 -40.77
N ASN A 263 -0.86 -21.06 -41.68
CA ASN A 263 -0.86 -19.61 -41.53
C ASN A 263 -2.14 -19.07 -40.87
N ALA A 264 -3.31 -19.65 -41.16
CA ALA A 264 -4.60 -19.26 -40.57
C ALA A 264 -4.58 -19.11 -39.02
N PRO A 265 -4.15 -20.11 -38.22
CA PRO A 265 -4.10 -19.97 -36.76
C PRO A 265 -3.04 -18.96 -36.30
N ARG A 266 -1.98 -18.73 -37.07
CA ARG A 266 -0.94 -17.73 -36.76
C ARG A 266 -1.45 -16.31 -36.93
N GLN A 267 -2.21 -16.03 -37.99
CA GLN A 267 -2.84 -14.73 -38.21
C GLN A 267 -3.84 -14.40 -37.08
N VAL A 268 -4.68 -15.37 -36.70
CA VAL A 268 -5.61 -15.24 -35.55
C VAL A 268 -4.85 -15.05 -34.23
N ALA A 269 -3.74 -15.75 -34.01
CA ALA A 269 -2.91 -15.56 -32.82
C ALA A 269 -2.29 -14.15 -32.73
N ILE A 270 -1.83 -13.59 -33.86
CA ILE A 270 -1.28 -12.23 -33.93
C ILE A 270 -2.37 -11.19 -33.64
N LYS A 271 -3.56 -11.31 -34.25
CA LYS A 271 -4.69 -10.40 -33.98
C LYS A 271 -5.22 -10.50 -32.55
N ASN A 272 -5.21 -11.70 -31.94
CA ASN A 272 -5.52 -11.88 -30.52
C ASN A 272 -4.46 -11.23 -29.61
N ALA A 273 -3.18 -11.23 -30.02
CA ALA A 273 -2.13 -10.57 -29.27
C ALA A 273 -2.24 -9.03 -29.31
N ASP A 274 -2.60 -8.44 -30.45
CA ASP A 274 -2.86 -6.98 -30.52
C ASP A 274 -4.08 -6.60 -29.67
N ASN A 275 -5.19 -7.34 -29.76
CA ASN A 275 -6.37 -7.05 -28.94
C ASN A 275 -6.07 -7.11 -27.42
N ARG A 276 -5.25 -8.07 -26.97
CA ARG A 276 -4.75 -8.12 -25.59
C ARG A 276 -3.84 -6.94 -25.24
N MET A 277 -3.05 -6.43 -26.19
CA MET A 277 -2.24 -5.22 -26.00
C MET A 277 -3.14 -3.98 -25.86
N ARG A 278 -4.25 -3.89 -26.62
CA ARG A 278 -5.26 -2.80 -26.49
C ARG A 278 -5.99 -2.87 -25.15
N GLU A 279 -6.33 -4.08 -24.71
CA GLU A 279 -6.98 -4.33 -23.41
C GLU A 279 -6.08 -3.93 -22.23
N ALA A 280 -4.82 -4.37 -22.22
CA ALA A 280 -3.84 -3.94 -21.21
C ALA A 280 -3.52 -2.43 -21.27
N SER A 281 -3.60 -1.81 -22.46
CA SER A 281 -3.47 -0.35 -22.61
C SER A 281 -4.66 0.37 -21.98
N LEU A 282 -5.90 -0.09 -22.21
CA LEU A 282 -7.12 0.45 -21.62
C LEU A 282 -7.09 0.33 -20.08
N GLU A 283 -6.65 -0.81 -19.54
CA GLU A 283 -6.43 -1.00 -18.11
C GLU A 283 -5.40 0.00 -17.54
N SER A 284 -4.28 0.21 -18.24
CA SER A 284 -3.26 1.19 -17.84
C SER A 284 -3.79 2.63 -17.82
N TYR A 285 -4.64 3.03 -18.78
CA TYR A 285 -5.28 4.35 -18.75
C TYR A 285 -6.39 4.44 -17.69
N GLY A 286 -7.09 3.35 -17.40
CA GLY A 286 -8.04 3.25 -16.27
C GLY A 286 -7.35 3.52 -14.93
N ALA A 287 -6.21 2.87 -14.68
CA ALA A 287 -5.41 3.10 -13.48
C ALA A 287 -4.88 4.54 -13.36
N LYS A 288 -4.49 5.19 -14.47
CA LYS A 288 -4.11 6.62 -14.47
C LYS A 288 -5.29 7.53 -14.12
N LEU A 289 -6.47 7.23 -14.65
CA LEU A 289 -7.71 7.95 -14.39
C LEU A 289 -8.15 7.81 -12.92
N GLU A 290 -8.01 6.62 -12.32
CA GLU A 290 -8.22 6.41 -10.89
C GLU A 290 -7.20 7.16 -10.03
N GLN A 291 -5.91 7.14 -10.39
CA GLN A 291 -4.88 7.92 -9.70
C GLN A 291 -5.15 9.43 -9.75
N ALA A 292 -5.61 9.96 -10.90
CA ALA A 292 -6.00 11.36 -11.02
C ALA A 292 -7.21 11.70 -10.13
N LYS A 293 -8.22 10.81 -10.07
CA LYS A 293 -9.41 10.95 -9.20
C LYS A 293 -9.05 10.89 -7.71
N LEU A 294 -8.11 10.02 -7.33
CA LEU A 294 -7.55 9.99 -5.97
C LEU A 294 -6.81 11.29 -5.64
N ASN A 295 -5.99 11.81 -6.56
CA ASN A 295 -5.27 13.08 -6.36
C ASN A 295 -6.24 14.26 -6.18
N LEU A 296 -7.32 14.33 -6.96
CA LEU A 296 -8.40 15.31 -6.79
C LEU A 296 -9.11 15.15 -5.44
N THR A 297 -9.29 13.92 -4.95
CA THR A 297 -9.86 13.65 -3.63
C THR A 297 -8.94 14.15 -2.52
N TYR A 298 -7.62 14.03 -2.70
CA TYR A 298 -6.60 14.54 -1.77
C TYR A 298 -6.43 16.06 -1.76
N CYS A 299 -7.10 16.81 -2.64
CA CYS A 299 -7.22 18.27 -2.53
C CYS A 299 -8.06 18.69 -1.31
N HIS A 300 -8.95 17.82 -0.81
CA HIS A 300 -9.79 18.05 0.37
C HIS A 300 -9.17 17.37 1.59
N VAL A 301 -8.65 18.16 2.54
CA VAL A 301 -7.98 17.63 3.73
C VAL A 301 -8.96 17.60 4.91
N VAL A 302 -9.34 16.40 5.33
CA VAL A 302 -10.24 16.14 6.47
C VAL A 302 -9.48 15.60 7.70
N ALA A 303 -10.05 15.78 8.88
CA ALA A 303 -9.55 15.15 10.11
C ALA A 303 -9.74 13.62 10.06
N PRO A 304 -8.71 12.80 10.36
CA PRO A 304 -8.85 11.35 10.43
C PRO A 304 -9.42 10.85 11.77
N VAL A 305 -9.36 11.67 12.81
CA VAL A 305 -9.77 11.37 14.20
C VAL A 305 -10.37 12.63 14.83
N ASP A 306 -11.19 12.45 15.87
CA ASP A 306 -11.63 13.54 16.75
C ASP A 306 -10.45 14.08 17.58
N GLY A 307 -10.43 15.39 17.86
CA GLY A 307 -9.35 15.99 18.62
C GLY A 307 -9.35 17.52 18.68
N ILE A 308 -8.21 18.11 19.02
CA ILE A 308 -7.97 19.56 19.05
C ILE A 308 -6.77 19.89 18.17
N VAL A 309 -6.93 20.89 17.29
CA VAL A 309 -5.81 21.42 16.49
C VAL A 309 -4.85 22.16 17.42
N LEU A 310 -3.61 21.67 17.58
CA LEU A 310 -2.62 22.32 18.44
C LEU A 310 -1.96 23.53 17.76
N GLN A 311 -1.45 23.32 16.55
CA GLN A 311 -0.78 24.33 15.75
C GLN A 311 -0.97 24.01 14.27
N ARG A 312 -1.34 25.02 13.50
CA ARG A 312 -1.43 25.05 12.04
C ARG A 312 -0.24 25.81 11.46
N SER A 313 0.44 25.19 10.49
CA SER A 313 1.50 25.79 9.67
C SER A 313 1.03 26.15 8.25
N ALA A 314 -0.22 25.81 7.91
CA ALA A 314 -0.81 26.00 6.59
C ALA A 314 -1.60 27.32 6.50
N GLU A 315 -1.14 28.25 5.65
CA GLU A 315 -1.78 29.55 5.39
C GLU A 315 -2.44 29.62 4.01
N VAL A 316 -3.53 30.38 3.89
CA VAL A 316 -4.24 30.60 2.62
C VAL A 316 -3.34 31.31 1.61
N GLY A 317 -3.29 30.80 0.38
CA GLY A 317 -2.34 31.25 -0.65
C GLY A 317 -0.95 30.62 -0.53
N GLY A 318 -0.64 29.92 0.56
CA GLY A 318 0.59 29.15 0.71
C GLY A 318 0.64 27.97 -0.27
N ARG A 319 1.79 27.77 -0.93
CA ARG A 319 2.06 26.58 -1.73
C ARG A 319 2.65 25.48 -0.85
N ILE A 320 2.12 24.27 -0.94
CA ILE A 320 2.56 23.11 -0.19
C ILE A 320 2.98 21.96 -1.11
N THR A 321 3.80 21.05 -0.57
CA THR A 321 4.25 19.85 -1.28
C THR A 321 3.77 18.56 -0.59
N GLY A 322 3.63 17.48 -1.35
CA GLY A 322 3.35 16.15 -0.81
C GLY A 322 4.32 15.76 0.31
N GLY A 323 3.78 15.26 1.43
CA GLY A 323 4.54 14.94 2.64
C GLY A 323 4.76 16.12 3.61
N GLN A 324 4.46 17.36 3.23
CA GLN A 324 4.58 18.51 4.13
C GLN A 324 3.51 18.48 5.22
N GLN A 325 3.93 18.58 6.49
CA GLN A 325 3.01 18.72 7.62
C GLN A 325 2.30 20.07 7.58
N LEU A 326 0.97 20.05 7.68
CA LEU A 326 0.08 21.21 7.58
C LEU A 326 -0.41 21.67 8.96
N LEU A 327 -0.68 20.72 9.86
CA LEU A 327 -1.12 20.95 11.24
C LEU A 327 -0.87 19.71 12.11
N MET A 328 -1.18 19.80 13.41
CA MET A 328 -1.17 18.67 14.35
C MET A 328 -2.49 18.61 15.12
N ILE A 329 -3.09 17.42 15.22
CA ILE A 329 -4.28 17.15 16.03
C ILE A 329 -3.85 16.37 17.26
N ALA A 330 -4.14 16.88 18.46
CA ALA A 330 -4.09 16.10 19.69
C ALA A 330 -5.43 15.38 19.88
N GLN A 331 -5.39 14.05 20.03
CA GLN A 331 -6.56 13.27 20.44
C GLN A 331 -6.96 13.62 21.88
N ILE A 332 -8.27 13.73 22.11
CA ILE A 332 -8.86 13.87 23.46
C ILE A 332 -9.18 12.48 24.03
N ASP A 333 -9.35 11.47 23.18
CA ASP A 333 -9.62 10.11 23.63
C ASP A 333 -8.37 9.44 24.22
N HIS A 334 -8.57 8.73 25.34
CA HIS A 334 -7.56 7.92 26.02
C HIS A 334 -6.23 8.64 26.35
N PRO A 335 -6.24 9.82 27.03
CA PRO A 335 -5.02 10.41 27.55
C PRO A 335 -4.37 9.47 28.58
N TRP A 336 -3.08 9.65 28.82
CA TRP A 336 -2.35 9.02 29.91
C TRP A 336 -1.57 10.08 30.70
N ILE A 337 -0.95 9.65 31.80
CA ILE A 337 0.00 10.46 32.55
C ILE A 337 1.38 9.82 32.44
N VAL A 338 2.39 10.66 32.21
CA VAL A 338 3.79 10.30 32.40
C VAL A 338 4.24 10.92 33.73
N ALA A 339 4.56 10.07 34.71
CA ALA A 339 4.91 10.47 36.07
C ALA A 339 6.31 9.99 36.44
N ASN A 340 7.23 10.93 36.67
CA ASN A 340 8.64 10.67 36.93
C ASN A 340 8.88 10.48 38.44
N PHE A 341 8.75 9.25 38.92
CA PHE A 341 9.05 8.89 40.31
C PHE A 341 10.55 8.71 40.53
N LYS A 342 11.03 9.09 41.72
CA LYS A 342 12.44 8.87 42.11
C LYS A 342 12.69 7.37 42.24
N GLU A 343 13.88 6.90 41.86
CA GLU A 343 14.30 5.49 41.93
C GLU A 343 13.99 4.84 43.30
N THR A 344 14.08 5.60 44.40
CA THR A 344 13.78 5.15 45.77
C THR A 344 12.30 4.88 46.05
N GLN A 345 11.38 5.52 45.33
CA GLN A 345 9.92 5.41 45.51
C GLN A 345 9.34 4.17 44.80
N LEU A 346 10.08 3.59 43.86
CA LEU A 346 9.63 2.48 43.02
C LEU A 346 9.67 1.12 43.72
N HIS A 347 10.30 1.01 44.90
CA HIS A 347 10.56 -0.27 45.57
C HIS A 347 9.30 -1.11 45.87
N LYS A 348 8.16 -0.46 46.09
CA LYS A 348 6.85 -1.08 46.29
C LYS A 348 5.90 -0.90 45.09
N MET A 349 6.34 -0.26 44.02
CA MET A 349 5.47 0.13 42.91
C MET A 349 5.35 -1.00 41.87
N HIS A 350 4.12 -1.29 41.44
CA HIS A 350 3.80 -2.41 40.55
C HIS A 350 2.67 -2.03 39.57
N PRO A 351 2.66 -2.57 38.34
CA PRO A 351 1.54 -2.40 37.41
C PRO A 351 0.23 -2.92 38.01
N GLY A 352 -0.88 -2.24 37.70
CA GLY A 352 -2.21 -2.51 38.26
C GLY A 352 -2.50 -1.83 39.61
N GLN A 353 -1.52 -1.17 40.25
CA GLN A 353 -1.78 -0.38 41.45
C GLN A 353 -2.68 0.83 41.16
N ARG A 354 -3.61 1.13 42.08
CA ARG A 354 -4.50 2.28 42.00
C ARG A 354 -3.72 3.59 42.16
N VAL A 355 -4.06 4.57 41.35
CA VAL A 355 -3.59 5.95 41.47
C VAL A 355 -4.78 6.87 41.70
N ASP A 356 -4.71 7.73 42.72
CA ASP A 356 -5.58 8.90 42.82
C ASP A 356 -4.85 10.11 42.22
N ILE A 357 -5.45 10.72 41.21
CA ILE A 357 -4.85 11.76 40.36
C ILE A 357 -5.54 13.09 40.67
N LYS A 358 -4.76 14.09 41.10
CA LYS A 358 -5.20 15.49 41.14
C LYS A 358 -4.59 16.24 39.94
N VAL A 359 -5.40 17.01 39.23
CA VAL A 359 -4.96 17.84 38.10
C VAL A 359 -4.93 19.29 38.59
N ASP A 360 -3.83 20.02 38.45
CA ASP A 360 -3.76 21.35 39.05
C ASP A 360 -4.61 22.40 38.31
N ALA A 361 -4.91 22.15 37.03
CA ALA A 361 -5.81 22.98 36.23
C ALA A 361 -7.31 22.75 36.51
N LEU A 362 -7.69 21.64 37.15
CA LEU A 362 -9.09 21.25 37.36
C LEU A 362 -9.37 20.99 38.85
N SER A 363 -10.44 21.54 39.40
CA SER A 363 -10.88 21.22 40.78
C SER A 363 -11.54 19.83 40.91
N LYS A 364 -11.12 18.88 40.08
CA LYS A 364 -11.58 17.49 40.00
C LYS A 364 -10.41 16.55 40.37
N SER A 365 -10.73 15.36 40.86
CA SER A 365 -9.75 14.28 41.04
C SER A 365 -10.23 13.03 40.32
N PHE A 366 -9.31 12.36 39.64
CA PHE A 366 -9.58 11.19 38.81
C PHE A 366 -8.92 9.96 39.42
N ILE A 367 -9.45 8.78 39.11
CA ILE A 367 -8.84 7.49 39.44
C ILE A 367 -8.13 6.96 38.19
N GLY A 368 -6.93 6.43 38.38
CA GLY A 368 -6.18 5.72 37.36
C GLY A 368 -5.53 4.45 37.89
N GLU A 369 -4.75 3.80 37.04
CA GLU A 369 -3.97 2.60 37.35
C GLU A 369 -2.56 2.73 36.75
N VAL A 370 -1.56 2.16 37.42
CA VAL A 370 -0.20 2.05 36.87
C VAL A 370 -0.23 1.06 35.70
N GLU A 371 -0.07 1.56 34.47
CA GLU A 371 -0.09 0.74 33.25
C GLU A 371 1.27 0.06 33.03
N ALA A 372 2.35 0.85 33.12
CA ALA A 372 3.71 0.38 32.89
C ALA A 372 4.75 1.25 33.61
N MET A 373 5.92 0.67 33.89
CA MET A 373 7.08 1.40 34.42
C MET A 373 8.22 1.29 33.39
N ALA A 374 8.90 2.39 33.07
CA ALA A 374 9.96 2.38 32.07
C ALA A 374 11.22 1.65 32.57
N ALA A 375 11.84 0.86 31.69
CA ALA A 375 13.09 0.15 31.97
C ALA A 375 14.36 1.03 31.90
N THR A 376 14.21 2.34 31.66
CA THR A 376 15.30 3.31 31.57
C THR A 376 14.87 4.69 32.05
N THR A 377 15.83 5.54 32.42
CA THR A 377 15.61 6.94 32.80
C THR A 377 15.57 7.84 31.56
N GLY A 378 14.90 9.01 31.66
CA GLY A 378 14.83 9.99 30.56
C GLY A 378 16.22 10.43 30.07
N ASP A 379 17.13 10.72 31.00
CA ASP A 379 18.52 11.13 30.71
C ASP A 379 19.28 10.10 29.85
N ARG A 380 18.96 8.80 30.01
CA ARG A 380 19.57 7.69 29.27
C ARG A 380 18.84 7.34 27.97
N ALA A 381 17.62 7.84 27.77
CA ALA A 381 16.90 7.77 26.51
C ALA A 381 17.20 8.99 25.60
N SER A 382 17.73 10.08 26.16
CA SER A 382 18.12 11.28 25.41
C SER A 382 19.24 11.00 24.41
N THR A 383 19.11 11.55 23.19
CA THR A 383 20.19 11.58 22.18
C THR A 383 21.36 12.47 22.62
N LEU A 384 21.14 13.36 23.59
CA LEU A 384 22.15 14.23 24.21
C LEU A 384 22.01 14.10 25.75
N PRO A 385 22.72 13.17 26.40
CA PRO A 385 22.72 13.03 27.85
C PRO A 385 23.51 14.17 28.52
N ALA A 386 23.18 14.48 29.77
CA ALA A 386 23.89 15.49 30.56
C ALA A 386 25.25 14.96 31.09
N GLU A 387 26.33 15.25 30.36
CA GLU A 387 27.71 14.94 30.77
C GLU A 387 28.21 15.87 31.90
N ASN A 388 28.67 15.31 33.01
CA ASN A 388 29.24 16.07 34.13
C ASN A 388 30.70 16.46 33.84
N ALA A 389 30.89 17.67 33.32
CA ALA A 389 32.15 18.21 32.76
C ALA A 389 33.38 18.31 33.70
N THR A 390 33.34 17.76 34.91
CA THR A 390 34.43 17.77 35.91
C THR A 390 34.89 16.39 36.38
N GLY A 391 34.34 15.30 35.84
CA GLY A 391 34.84 13.92 36.06
C GLY A 391 34.62 13.32 37.46
N ASN A 392 34.19 14.11 38.45
CA ASN A 392 33.79 13.60 39.76
C ASN A 392 32.39 12.97 39.69
N TYR A 393 32.26 11.71 40.13
CA TYR A 393 30.96 11.05 40.23
C TYR A 393 30.14 11.61 41.39
N VAL A 394 29.00 12.24 41.09
CA VAL A 394 27.98 12.66 42.06
C VAL A 394 26.77 11.75 41.91
N LYS A 395 26.27 11.18 43.02
CA LYS A 395 25.04 10.38 43.00
C LYS A 395 23.82 11.31 42.87
N VAL A 396 23.41 11.59 41.63
CA VAL A 396 22.15 12.25 41.31
C VAL A 396 20.98 11.28 41.59
N ILE A 397 19.85 11.80 42.06
CA ILE A 397 18.61 11.03 42.20
C ILE A 397 18.01 10.86 40.80
N GLN A 398 18.10 9.66 40.23
CA GLN A 398 17.43 9.33 38.98
C GLN A 398 15.91 9.27 39.18
N ARG A 399 15.15 9.81 38.24
CA ARG A 399 13.70 9.57 38.11
C ARG A 399 13.45 8.64 36.93
N LEU A 400 12.49 7.71 37.06
CA LEU A 400 12.03 6.84 35.98
C LEU A 400 10.57 7.19 35.66
N PRO A 401 10.20 7.31 34.37
CA PRO A 401 8.82 7.54 33.99
C PRO A 401 7.96 6.30 34.23
N VAL A 402 6.85 6.52 34.95
CA VAL A 402 5.76 5.57 35.16
C VAL A 402 4.57 6.06 34.34
N ARG A 403 4.04 5.18 33.50
CA ARG A 403 2.85 5.43 32.68
C ARG A 403 1.61 5.04 33.47
N ILE A 404 0.71 6.00 33.67
CA ILE A 404 -0.52 5.83 34.44
C ILE A 404 -1.70 6.07 33.49
N ARG A 405 -2.61 5.10 33.41
CA ARG A 405 -3.81 5.16 32.56
C ARG A 405 -5.00 5.66 33.40
N PHE A 406 -5.79 6.58 32.85
CA PHE A 406 -7.05 6.97 33.49
C PHE A 406 -8.05 5.81 33.43
N LYS A 407 -8.90 5.69 34.44
CA LYS A 407 -10.03 4.75 34.42
C LYS A 407 -11.19 5.32 33.62
N ASP A 408 -11.77 4.49 32.76
CA ASP A 408 -12.82 4.88 31.82
C ASP A 408 -14.13 5.28 32.53
N GLY A 409 -14.90 6.20 31.94
CA GLY A 409 -16.23 6.60 32.43
C GLY A 409 -16.27 7.62 33.58
N GLN A 410 -15.26 8.49 33.69
CA GLN A 410 -15.22 9.57 34.69
C GLN A 410 -15.61 10.93 34.09
N ASP A 411 -16.39 11.73 34.84
CA ASP A 411 -16.82 13.07 34.41
C ASP A 411 -15.65 14.06 34.33
N GLY A 412 -15.51 14.74 33.19
CA GLY A 412 -14.44 15.72 32.92
C GLY A 412 -13.15 15.13 32.35
N LEU A 413 -13.12 13.87 31.91
CA LEU A 413 -11.99 13.35 31.13
C LEU A 413 -11.78 14.18 29.85
N ASP A 414 -12.87 14.62 29.21
CA ASP A 414 -12.87 15.45 28.00
C ASP A 414 -12.34 16.89 28.22
N GLU A 415 -12.11 17.29 29.47
CA GLU A 415 -11.49 18.58 29.85
C GLU A 415 -9.95 18.50 29.87
N LEU A 416 -9.38 17.28 29.93
CA LEU A 416 -7.93 17.06 30.03
C LEU A 416 -7.19 17.45 28.74
N ARG A 417 -6.01 18.05 28.87
CA ARG A 417 -5.15 18.43 27.74
C ARG A 417 -3.72 17.94 27.99
N ALA A 418 -3.04 17.50 26.93
CA ALA A 418 -1.61 17.18 27.01
C ALA A 418 -0.82 18.41 27.51
N GLY A 419 0.17 18.18 28.37
CA GLY A 419 0.94 19.22 29.05
C GLY A 419 0.31 19.76 30.36
N MET A 420 -0.88 19.32 30.77
CA MET A 420 -1.41 19.65 32.10
C MET A 420 -0.60 18.99 33.21
N SER A 421 -0.13 19.77 34.18
CA SER A 421 0.54 19.25 35.39
C SER A 421 -0.43 18.52 36.31
N VAL A 422 0.05 17.41 36.90
CA VAL A 422 -0.74 16.53 37.77
C VAL A 422 0.06 16.07 38.99
N GLU A 423 -0.64 15.83 40.10
CA GLU A 423 -0.11 15.27 41.35
C GLU A 423 -0.70 13.85 41.55
N PRO A 424 -0.10 12.81 40.95
CA PRO A 424 -0.56 11.43 41.11
C PRO A 424 -0.09 10.84 42.46
N LYS A 425 -0.98 10.09 43.10
CA LYS A 425 -0.74 9.38 44.37
C LYS A 425 -0.98 7.90 44.14
N VAL A 426 0.11 7.16 43.94
CA VAL A 426 0.08 5.71 43.69
C VAL A 426 -0.01 5.01 45.04
N HIS A 427 -1.08 4.27 45.28
CA HIS A 427 -1.24 3.49 46.52
C HIS A 427 -0.31 2.28 46.50
N ILE A 428 0.45 2.12 47.58
CA ILE A 428 1.47 1.07 47.76
C ILE A 428 1.12 0.21 48.98
N GLU A 429 1.29 -1.11 48.82
CA GLU A 429 1.04 -2.14 49.85
C GLU A 429 2.37 -2.62 50.46
#